data_AF-A0A0D9X7X1-F1
#
_entry.id   AF-A0A0D9X7X1-F1
#
_cell.length_a   1.000
_cell.length_b   1.000
_cell.length_c   1.000
_cell.angle_alpha   90.00
_cell.angle_beta   90.00
_cell.angle_gamma   90.00
#
_symmetry.space_group_name_H-M   'P 1'
#
loop_
_entity.id
_entity.type
_entity.pdbx_description
1 polymer ?
#
loop_
_entity_poly.entity_id
_entity_poly.type
_entity_poly.pdbx_seq_one_letter_code
_entity_poly.pdbx_strand_id
1 'polypeptide(L)'
;MGAPRARRWKLLLPPFQSSKRKPPLPPPPPPPVAVAPSPEKKEEEVVPEEFLCPISGSPMADPVILPPGRTFERACVDACAELSLSPPGASPAAAAIPNDALRAAIRTWHARSGRATPSPPSAAAARDAVLRARHTASARANAAAAVANLTLEPENRVPVVRAGAVPALVDVLSSSSAAAASPEACEHAAGALFGLALHEGNRAAIGVLGAVPPLLDLLTKINPDAATPRARRDAGMALYHLSLAAVNQSKLARSPSAAKNLLAIASSSSFTDPPIRRLALMVICNMAASTEGRAALMDAGAVATVTTILSNSNSEVEELCVAAMYGMSRGNPRFRALARAAGADRPLILVAEKANAGAHKEMARKTLRVVLGLGDYNDSGDLPDFMNSEGNVNGGVPVHRRRAASWAAAPPVATPTTPSSHQWRSVCID
;
A
#
# COMPACT_ATOMS: atom_id res chain seq x y z
N MET A 1 -29.27 -50.96 -75.07
CA MET A 1 -29.95 -52.23 -74.74
C MET A 1 -28.99 -53.10 -73.92
N GLY A 2 -29.51 -53.71 -72.85
CA GLY A 2 -29.06 -55.00 -72.31
C GLY A 2 -27.62 -55.15 -71.84
N ALA A 3 -27.37 -54.89 -70.55
CA ALA A 3 -26.24 -55.50 -69.86
C ALA A 3 -26.46 -57.01 -69.68
N PRO A 4 -25.40 -57.83 -69.75
CA PRO A 4 -25.33 -58.98 -68.84
C PRO A 4 -23.92 -59.13 -68.23
N ARG A 5 -23.83 -59.09 -66.90
CA ARG A 5 -23.86 -60.27 -65.99
C ARG A 5 -22.56 -61.09 -66.00
N ALA A 6 -21.88 -60.92 -64.88
CA ALA A 6 -20.66 -61.56 -64.43
C ALA A 6 -20.75 -63.09 -64.33
N ARG A 7 -19.59 -63.75 -64.42
CA ARG A 7 -19.33 -65.04 -63.80
C ARG A 7 -18.02 -64.99 -63.02
N ARG A 8 -18.14 -65.25 -61.71
CA ARG A 8 -17.05 -65.40 -60.74
C ARG A 8 -16.37 -66.75 -60.93
N TRP A 9 -15.06 -66.77 -60.80
CA TRP A 9 -14.30 -67.97 -60.46
C TRP A 9 -13.40 -67.63 -59.27
N LYS A 10 -13.64 -68.31 -58.14
CA LYS A 10 -12.76 -68.32 -56.96
C LYS A 10 -11.66 -69.32 -57.24
N LEU A 11 -10.40 -68.89 -57.18
CA LEU A 11 -9.25 -69.78 -57.06
C LEU A 11 -8.43 -69.38 -55.84
N LEU A 12 -8.09 -70.41 -55.07
CA LEU A 12 -7.44 -70.39 -53.77
C LEU A 12 -5.97 -69.95 -53.87
N LEU A 13 -5.55 -69.16 -52.89
CA LEU A 13 -4.19 -68.70 -52.63
C LEU A 13 -3.32 -69.82 -52.02
N PRO A 14 -2.01 -69.84 -52.29
CA PRO A 14 -0.99 -70.31 -51.34
C PRO A 14 -0.35 -69.13 -50.57
N PRO A 15 0.39 -69.38 -49.48
CA PRO A 15 0.43 -68.50 -48.32
C PRO A 15 1.50 -67.40 -48.35
N PHE A 16 1.21 -66.38 -47.54
CA PHE A 16 1.98 -65.19 -47.19
C PHE A 16 3.44 -65.48 -46.77
N GLN A 17 4.38 -64.72 -47.34
CA GLN A 17 5.59 -64.28 -46.63
C GLN A 17 5.53 -62.75 -46.45
N SER A 18 5.67 -62.32 -45.20
CA SER A 18 5.52 -60.94 -44.77
C SER A 18 6.78 -60.12 -45.06
N SER A 19 6.66 -59.13 -45.96
CA SER A 19 7.63 -58.03 -46.04
C SER A 19 6.91 -56.74 -45.64
N LYS A 20 7.19 -56.29 -44.41
CA LYS A 20 6.68 -55.04 -43.84
C LYS A 20 7.23 -53.86 -44.66
N ARG A 21 6.42 -53.29 -45.55
CA ARG A 21 6.70 -51.97 -46.14
C ARG A 21 6.41 -50.88 -45.09
N LYS A 22 7.41 -50.04 -44.80
CA LYS A 22 7.27 -48.84 -43.94
C LYS A 22 6.24 -47.87 -44.56
N PRO A 23 5.39 -47.21 -43.75
CA PRO A 23 4.51 -46.14 -44.23
C PRO A 23 5.33 -44.90 -44.62
N PRO A 24 4.83 -44.07 -45.56
CA PRO A 24 5.51 -42.85 -45.98
C PRO A 24 5.50 -41.79 -44.86
N LEU A 25 6.59 -41.04 -44.75
CA LEU A 25 6.76 -39.96 -43.77
C LEU A 25 5.78 -38.80 -44.04
N PRO A 26 5.25 -38.15 -43.00
CA PRO A 26 4.40 -36.97 -43.14
C PRO A 26 5.20 -35.77 -43.70
N PRO A 27 4.55 -34.83 -44.40
CA PRO A 27 5.22 -33.64 -44.91
C PRO A 27 5.75 -32.75 -43.77
N PRO A 28 6.84 -32.00 -44.00
CA PRO A 28 7.41 -31.13 -42.98
C PRO A 28 6.43 -30.00 -42.58
N PRO A 29 6.49 -29.52 -41.33
CA PRO A 29 5.65 -28.42 -40.88
C PRO A 29 5.97 -27.13 -41.66
N PRO A 30 5.00 -26.21 -41.82
CA PRO A 30 5.25 -24.91 -42.44
C PRO A 30 6.32 -24.13 -41.65
N PRO A 31 7.09 -23.24 -42.31
CA PRO A 31 8.07 -22.41 -41.63
C PRO A 31 7.35 -21.60 -40.52
N PRO A 32 8.04 -21.33 -39.39
CA PRO A 32 7.44 -20.55 -38.32
C PRO A 32 6.99 -19.21 -38.90
N VAL A 33 5.69 -18.91 -38.73
CA VAL A 33 5.17 -17.56 -38.95
C VAL A 33 6.08 -16.64 -38.15
N ALA A 34 6.70 -15.66 -38.83
CA ALA A 34 7.47 -14.63 -38.16
C ALA A 34 6.54 -13.98 -37.13
N VAL A 35 6.73 -14.34 -35.85
CA VAL A 35 6.14 -13.64 -34.73
C VAL A 35 6.70 -12.24 -34.84
N ALA A 36 5.87 -11.30 -35.29
CA ALA A 36 6.20 -9.88 -35.16
C ALA A 36 6.65 -9.68 -33.70
N PRO A 37 7.81 -9.06 -33.45
CA PRO A 37 8.31 -8.92 -32.10
C PRO A 37 7.19 -8.31 -31.25
N SER A 38 6.77 -9.06 -30.24
CA SER A 38 5.97 -8.54 -29.14
C SER A 38 6.61 -7.22 -28.70
N PRO A 39 5.85 -6.15 -28.44
CA PRO A 39 6.45 -4.88 -28.03
C PRO A 39 7.30 -5.17 -26.80
N GLU A 40 8.61 -5.06 -26.97
CA GLU A 40 9.56 -5.13 -25.87
C GLU A 40 9.03 -4.15 -24.82
N LYS A 41 8.76 -4.65 -23.61
CA LYS A 41 8.61 -3.77 -22.47
C LYS A 41 9.92 -3.01 -22.38
N LYS A 42 9.94 -1.77 -22.89
CA LYS A 42 11.03 -0.83 -22.64
C LYS A 42 11.21 -0.82 -21.12
N GLU A 43 12.29 -1.43 -20.65
CA GLU A 43 12.73 -1.21 -19.28
C GLU A 43 12.82 0.30 -19.09
N GLU A 44 12.05 0.82 -18.15
CA GLU A 44 11.97 2.25 -17.92
C GLU A 44 13.35 2.71 -17.43
N GLU A 45 14.15 3.28 -18.33
CA GLU A 45 15.51 3.74 -18.03
C GLU A 45 15.46 4.67 -16.81
N VAL A 46 16.15 4.29 -15.74
CA VAL A 46 16.22 5.03 -14.47
C VAL A 46 17.02 6.30 -14.70
N VAL A 47 16.58 7.42 -14.11
CA VAL A 47 17.28 8.71 -14.23
C VAL A 47 18.66 8.60 -13.56
N PRO A 48 19.76 8.93 -14.27
CA PRO A 48 21.08 8.99 -13.67
C PRO A 48 21.13 9.93 -12.46
N GLU A 49 21.79 9.53 -11.37
CA GLU A 49 21.86 10.32 -10.12
C GLU A 49 22.50 11.70 -10.33
N GLU A 50 23.46 11.79 -11.25
CA GLU A 50 24.11 13.04 -11.66
C GLU A 50 23.16 14.08 -12.28
N PHE A 51 21.98 13.65 -12.75
CA PHE A 51 20.95 14.54 -13.29
C PHE A 51 20.02 15.08 -12.21
N LEU A 52 20.05 14.52 -11.01
CA LEU A 52 19.18 14.90 -9.91
C LEU A 52 19.77 16.03 -9.08
N CYS A 53 18.95 17.00 -8.70
CA CYS A 53 19.37 18.04 -7.77
C CYS A 53 19.52 17.45 -6.36
N PRO A 54 20.65 17.68 -5.65
CA PRO A 54 20.83 17.18 -4.29
C PRO A 54 19.84 17.70 -3.23
N ILE A 55 19.14 18.81 -3.52
CA ILE A 55 18.15 19.41 -2.59
C ILE A 55 16.75 18.83 -2.86
N SER A 56 16.30 18.86 -4.12
CA SER A 56 14.94 18.45 -4.47
C SER A 56 14.81 16.96 -4.82
N GLY A 57 15.92 16.27 -5.10
CA GLY A 57 15.94 14.89 -5.60
C GLY A 57 15.29 14.72 -6.98
N SER A 58 14.98 15.82 -7.67
CA SER A 58 14.31 15.83 -8.97
C SER A 58 15.30 16.16 -10.10
N PRO A 59 15.04 15.74 -11.35
CA PRO A 59 15.89 16.08 -12.49
C PRO A 59 16.05 17.60 -12.64
N MET A 60 17.28 18.07 -12.81
CA MET A 60 17.58 19.50 -12.93
C MET A 60 17.10 20.04 -14.29
N ALA A 61 16.33 21.12 -14.25
CA ALA A 61 15.96 21.90 -15.43
C ALA A 61 16.96 23.01 -15.72
N ASP A 62 17.49 23.65 -14.67
CA ASP A 62 18.51 24.71 -14.73
C ASP A 62 19.68 24.40 -13.78
N PRO A 63 20.61 23.51 -14.19
CA PRO A 63 21.74 23.12 -13.35
C PRO A 63 22.79 24.24 -13.20
N VAL A 64 23.17 24.54 -11.96
CA VAL A 64 24.22 25.50 -11.59
C VAL A 64 25.26 24.88 -10.65
N ILE A 65 26.53 25.14 -10.90
CA ILE A 65 27.68 24.68 -10.11
C ILE A 65 27.95 25.69 -8.99
N LEU A 66 28.08 25.18 -7.76
CA LEU A 66 28.55 25.93 -6.59
C LEU A 66 29.86 25.35 -6.06
N PRO A 67 30.81 26.17 -5.56
CA PRO A 67 32.02 25.68 -4.90
C PRO A 67 31.68 24.73 -3.73
N PRO A 68 32.27 23.52 -3.65
CA PRO A 68 33.51 23.07 -4.30
C PRO A 68 33.36 22.36 -5.67
N GLY A 69 32.25 22.54 -6.40
CA GLY A 69 32.02 21.96 -7.72
C GLY A 69 30.74 21.10 -7.82
N ARG A 70 29.84 21.19 -6.83
CA ARG A 70 28.57 20.44 -6.85
C ARG A 70 27.53 21.18 -7.67
N THR A 71 26.72 20.44 -8.42
CA THR A 71 25.66 21.01 -9.26
C THR A 71 24.29 20.89 -8.59
N PHE A 72 23.50 21.95 -8.66
CA PHE A 72 22.17 22.06 -8.06
C PHE A 72 21.18 22.67 -9.06
N GLU A 73 19.89 22.52 -8.81
CA GLU A 73 18.85 23.27 -9.51
C GLU A 73 18.88 24.74 -9.07
N ARG A 74 18.91 25.68 -10.02
CA ARG A 74 18.99 27.11 -9.75
C ARG A 74 17.91 27.60 -8.81
N ALA A 75 16.65 27.21 -9.05
CA ALA A 75 15.54 27.59 -8.19
C ALA A 75 15.73 27.15 -6.72
N CYS A 76 16.40 26.02 -6.47
CA CYS A 76 16.72 25.57 -5.11
C CYS A 76 17.85 26.40 -4.49
N VAL A 77 18.84 26.82 -5.28
CA VAL A 77 19.91 27.71 -4.83
C VAL A 77 19.36 29.10 -4.48
N ASP A 78 18.47 29.63 -5.31
CA ASP A 78 17.80 30.91 -5.07
C ASP A 78 16.95 30.83 -3.80
N ALA A 79 16.18 29.75 -3.62
CA ALA A 79 15.41 29.51 -2.40
C ALA A 79 16.30 29.40 -1.14
N CYS A 80 17.49 28.80 -1.25
CA CYS A 80 18.47 28.82 -0.15
C CYS A 80 18.87 30.26 0.20
N ALA A 81 19.21 31.08 -0.79
CA ALA A 81 19.60 32.47 -0.59
C ALA A 81 18.46 33.30 0.05
N GLU A 82 17.23 33.14 -0.43
CA GLU A 82 16.04 33.81 0.13
C GLU A 82 15.79 33.43 1.59
N LEU A 83 16.02 32.16 1.96
CA LEU A 83 15.88 31.64 3.32
C LEU A 83 17.11 31.95 4.20
N SER A 84 18.12 32.66 3.69
CA SER A 84 19.40 32.88 4.36
C SER A 84 20.08 31.56 4.78
N LEU A 85 19.96 30.53 3.94
CA LEU A 85 20.55 29.21 4.11
C LEU A 85 21.63 28.97 3.04
N SER A 86 22.59 28.11 3.37
CA SER A 86 23.56 27.61 2.39
C SER A 86 23.11 26.25 1.84
N PRO A 87 23.26 26.00 0.52
CA PRO A 87 23.07 24.68 -0.06
C PRO A 87 23.96 23.63 0.62
N PRO A 88 23.50 22.38 0.76
CA PRO A 88 24.20 21.36 1.54
C PRO A 88 25.58 21.03 0.97
N GLY A 89 26.62 21.36 1.74
CA GLY A 89 28.02 21.13 1.38
C GLY A 89 28.56 22.08 0.29
N ALA A 90 27.94 23.25 0.10
CA ALA A 90 28.39 24.25 -0.86
C ALA A 90 28.35 25.69 -0.31
N SER A 91 29.09 26.58 -0.97
CA SER A 91 29.13 28.01 -0.66
C SER A 91 27.89 28.78 -1.16
N PRO A 92 27.60 30.00 -0.66
CA PRO A 92 26.42 30.78 -1.03
C PRO A 92 26.29 31.09 -2.53
N ALA A 93 25.07 31.42 -2.96
CA ALA A 93 24.64 31.60 -4.35
C ALA A 93 25.47 32.60 -5.20
N ALA A 94 26.21 33.53 -4.57
CA ALA A 94 26.98 34.57 -5.26
C ALA A 94 28.05 34.03 -6.24
N ALA A 95 28.40 32.75 -6.17
CA ALA A 95 29.38 32.08 -7.02
C ALA A 95 28.77 31.01 -7.98
N ALA A 96 27.46 31.07 -8.26
CA ALA A 96 26.77 30.08 -9.10
C ALA A 96 27.18 30.19 -10.58
N ILE A 97 27.76 29.12 -11.13
CA ILE A 97 28.17 29.03 -12.54
C ILE A 97 27.16 28.14 -13.30
N PRO A 98 26.55 28.58 -14.42
CA PRO A 98 25.67 27.73 -15.22
C PRO A 98 26.40 26.46 -15.72
N ASN A 99 25.75 25.30 -15.66
CA ASN A 99 26.27 24.04 -16.19
C ASN A 99 25.53 23.64 -17.48
N ASP A 100 25.82 24.35 -18.57
CA ASP A 100 25.15 24.14 -19.86
C ASP A 100 25.41 22.75 -20.45
N ALA A 101 26.59 22.16 -20.17
CA ALA A 101 26.91 20.81 -20.58
C ALA A 101 25.99 19.78 -19.92
N LEU A 102 25.79 19.86 -18.60
CA LEU A 102 24.87 18.97 -17.89
C LEU A 102 23.42 19.23 -18.31
N ARG A 103 23.04 20.50 -18.53
CA ARG A 103 21.70 20.85 -19.04
C ARG A 103 21.42 20.19 -20.38
N ALA A 104 22.39 20.19 -21.31
CA ALA A 104 22.28 19.54 -22.60
C ALA A 104 22.23 18.01 -22.48
N ALA A 105 23.03 17.42 -21.58
CA ALA A 105 23.02 15.98 -21.30
C ALA A 105 21.67 15.50 -20.78
N ILE A 106 21.10 16.19 -19.78
CA ILE A 106 19.77 15.88 -19.21
C ILE A 106 18.69 15.92 -20.29
N ARG A 107 18.67 16.98 -21.12
CA ARG A 107 17.68 17.12 -22.20
C ARG A 107 17.81 16.01 -23.25
N THR A 108 19.04 15.66 -23.63
CA THR A 108 19.31 14.60 -24.60
C THR A 108 18.87 13.25 -24.06
N TRP A 109 19.13 12.97 -22.78
CA TRP A 109 18.67 11.75 -22.12
C TRP A 109 17.14 11.68 -22.08
N HIS A 110 16.45 12.74 -21.61
CA HIS A 110 14.99 12.78 -21.59
C HIS A 110 14.38 12.54 -22.99
N ALA A 111 14.94 13.18 -24.03
CA ALA A 111 14.49 12.99 -25.41
C ALA A 111 14.66 11.54 -25.89
N ARG A 112 15.80 10.91 -25.61
CA ARG A 112 16.08 9.51 -25.96
C ARG A 112 15.18 8.53 -25.20
N SER A 113 14.95 8.79 -23.91
CA SER A 113 14.11 7.95 -23.05
C SER A 113 12.61 8.21 -23.23
N GLY A 114 12.22 9.15 -24.12
CA GLY A 114 10.82 9.49 -24.39
C GLY A 114 10.11 10.21 -23.24
N ARG A 115 10.86 10.80 -22.31
CA ARG A 115 10.35 11.54 -21.15
C ARG A 115 10.21 13.02 -21.50
N ALA A 116 9.21 13.68 -20.91
CA ALA A 116 9.09 15.13 -21.03
C ALA A 116 10.33 15.82 -20.46
N THR A 117 10.82 16.88 -21.10
CA THR A 117 11.95 17.67 -20.60
C THR A 117 11.62 18.27 -19.23
N PRO A 118 12.56 18.25 -18.27
CA PRO A 118 12.31 18.79 -16.94
C PRO A 118 12.04 20.30 -17.02
N SER A 119 11.06 20.73 -16.25
CA SER A 119 10.72 22.15 -16.08
C SER A 119 11.23 22.65 -14.73
N PRO A 120 11.65 23.92 -14.61
CA PRO A 120 12.09 24.47 -13.33
C PRO A 120 10.97 24.39 -12.30
N PRO A 121 11.27 24.00 -11.04
CA PRO A 121 10.27 24.02 -9.99
C PRO A 121 9.83 25.46 -9.70
N SER A 122 8.59 25.63 -9.23
CA SER A 122 8.13 26.94 -8.76
C SER A 122 8.94 27.39 -7.55
N ALA A 123 9.02 28.70 -7.30
CA ALA A 123 9.72 29.24 -6.13
C ALA A 123 9.21 28.63 -4.81
N ALA A 124 7.89 28.41 -4.68
CA ALA A 124 7.30 27.74 -3.52
C ALA A 124 7.80 26.29 -3.38
N ALA A 125 7.76 25.51 -4.47
CA ALA A 125 8.22 24.12 -4.45
C ALA A 125 9.72 24.00 -4.14
N ALA A 126 10.53 24.95 -4.63
CA ALA A 126 11.95 25.03 -4.33
C ALA A 126 12.22 25.38 -2.86
N ARG A 127 11.51 26.38 -2.31
CA ARG A 127 11.56 26.71 -0.86
C ARG A 127 11.20 25.51 0.01
N ASP A 128 10.12 24.81 -0.33
CA ASP A 128 9.71 23.62 0.41
C ASP A 128 10.76 22.50 0.32
N ALA A 129 11.39 22.30 -0.84
CA ALA A 129 12.48 21.34 -1.01
C ALA A 129 13.70 21.69 -0.14
N VAL A 130 14.09 22.97 -0.09
CA VAL A 130 15.18 23.45 0.76
C VAL A 130 14.87 23.21 2.23
N LEU A 131 13.66 23.56 2.68
CA LEU A 131 13.23 23.35 4.07
C LEU A 131 13.23 21.86 4.42
N ARG A 132 12.72 20.98 3.54
CA ARG A 132 12.79 19.52 3.73
C ARG A 132 14.22 19.01 3.82
N ALA A 133 15.11 19.46 2.95
CA ALA A 133 16.52 19.05 2.92
C ALA A 133 17.29 19.51 4.17
N ARG A 134 16.84 20.56 4.85
CA ARG A 134 17.47 21.07 6.08
C ARG A 134 17.28 20.16 7.28
N HIS A 135 16.18 19.41 7.33
CA HIS A 135 15.86 18.58 8.49
C HIS A 135 16.52 17.20 8.39
N THR A 136 17.43 16.92 9.34
CA THR A 136 18.05 15.59 9.44
C THR A 136 16.97 14.51 9.63
N ALA A 137 17.25 13.28 9.18
CA ALA A 137 16.33 12.16 9.37
C ALA A 137 15.99 11.94 10.86
N SER A 138 16.97 12.14 11.75
CA SER A 138 16.76 12.09 13.20
C SER A 138 15.85 13.21 13.72
N ALA A 139 16.01 14.44 13.23
CA ALA A 139 15.12 15.55 13.62
C ALA A 139 13.66 15.27 13.19
N ARG A 140 13.47 14.72 11.98
CA ARG A 140 12.14 14.31 11.50
C ARG A 140 11.54 13.19 12.37
N ALA A 141 12.33 12.17 12.70
CA ALA A 141 11.90 11.09 13.57
C ALA A 141 11.52 11.60 14.97
N ASN A 142 12.36 12.43 15.60
CA ASN A 142 12.09 13.01 16.92
C ASN A 142 10.85 13.89 16.93
N ALA A 143 10.65 14.71 15.89
CA ALA A 143 9.45 15.54 15.75
C ALA A 143 8.19 14.67 15.62
N ALA A 144 8.23 13.64 14.76
CA ALA A 144 7.11 12.70 14.63
C ALA A 144 6.83 11.95 15.93
N ALA A 145 7.87 11.57 16.69
CA ALA A 145 7.73 10.92 18.00
C ALA A 145 7.07 11.85 19.02
N ALA A 146 7.50 13.12 19.07
CA ALA A 146 6.91 14.12 19.94
C ALA A 146 5.43 14.34 19.62
N VAL A 147 5.08 14.50 18.34
CA VAL A 147 3.68 14.60 17.92
C VAL A 147 2.90 13.36 18.31
N ALA A 148 3.44 12.16 18.07
CA ALA A 148 2.78 10.91 18.48
C ALA A 148 2.53 10.85 20.00
N ASN A 149 3.49 11.30 20.82
CA ASN A 149 3.31 11.37 22.28
C ASN A 149 2.24 12.39 22.68
N LEU A 150 2.11 13.52 21.97
CA LEU A 150 1.04 14.49 22.22
C LEU A 150 -0.35 13.87 22.00
N THR A 151 -0.50 12.95 21.03
CA THR A 151 -1.79 12.30 20.74
C THR A 151 -2.29 11.33 21.82
N LEU A 152 -1.43 10.98 22.78
CA LEU A 152 -1.78 10.13 23.92
C LEU A 152 -2.85 10.82 24.76
N GLU A 153 -2.79 12.13 24.88
CA GLU A 153 -3.80 12.93 25.56
C GLU A 153 -4.97 13.23 24.60
N PRO A 154 -6.20 12.78 24.88
CA PRO A 154 -7.35 13.00 24.00
C PRO A 154 -7.61 14.48 23.69
N GLU A 155 -7.37 15.38 24.65
CA GLU A 155 -7.55 16.83 24.49
C GLU A 155 -6.66 17.43 23.39
N ASN A 156 -5.49 16.84 23.15
CA ASN A 156 -4.53 17.32 22.15
C ASN A 156 -4.88 16.89 20.72
N ARG A 157 -5.74 15.89 20.53
CA ARG A 157 -5.97 15.28 19.20
C ARG A 157 -6.56 16.27 18.19
N VAL A 158 -7.51 17.11 18.60
CA VAL A 158 -8.11 18.13 17.71
C VAL A 158 -7.15 19.31 17.49
N PRO A 159 -6.53 19.92 18.52
CA PRO A 159 -5.54 20.97 18.35
C PRO A 159 -4.37 20.60 17.43
N VAL A 160 -3.82 19.39 17.54
CA VAL A 160 -2.70 18.95 16.70
C VAL A 160 -3.08 18.90 15.21
N VAL A 161 -4.30 18.43 14.88
CA VAL A 161 -4.80 18.47 13.51
C VAL A 161 -4.97 19.91 13.03
N ARG A 162 -5.55 20.78 13.87
CA ARG A 162 -5.76 22.21 13.55
C ARG A 162 -4.46 22.99 13.38
N ALA A 163 -3.40 22.59 14.07
CA ALA A 163 -2.06 23.16 13.93
C ALA A 163 -1.36 22.76 12.62
N GLY A 164 -1.99 21.94 11.77
CA GLY A 164 -1.43 21.57 10.46
C GLY A 164 -0.39 20.44 10.53
N ALA A 165 -0.42 19.59 11.56
CA ALA A 165 0.53 18.49 11.68
C ALA A 165 0.32 17.39 10.61
N VAL A 166 -0.91 17.19 10.13
CA VAL A 166 -1.25 16.06 9.24
C VAL A 166 -0.49 16.09 7.91
N PRO A 167 -0.45 17.19 7.14
CA PRO A 167 0.34 17.23 5.89
C PRO A 167 1.81 16.88 6.09
N ALA A 168 2.44 17.38 7.16
CA ALA A 168 3.83 17.06 7.48
C ALA A 168 4.04 15.57 7.79
N LEU A 169 3.09 14.93 8.51
CA LEU A 169 3.13 13.48 8.76
C LEU A 169 2.91 12.66 7.49
N VAL A 170 2.04 13.13 6.59
CA VAL A 170 1.79 12.53 5.27
C VAL A 170 3.04 12.61 4.39
N ASP A 171 3.75 13.74 4.41
CA ASP A 171 5.01 13.91 3.70
C ASP A 171 6.09 12.96 4.20
N VAL A 172 6.16 12.71 5.52
CA VAL A 172 7.07 11.72 6.11
C VAL A 172 6.76 10.31 5.62
N LEU A 173 5.50 9.95 5.37
CA LEU A 173 5.11 8.62 4.91
C LEU A 173 5.20 8.43 3.38
N SER A 174 5.27 9.51 2.61
CA SER A 174 5.15 9.46 1.15
C SER A 174 6.44 8.96 0.48
N SER A 175 6.30 7.93 -0.38
CA SER A 175 7.42 7.26 -1.07
C SER A 175 8.16 8.13 -2.11
N SER A 176 7.64 9.31 -2.46
CA SER A 176 8.23 10.25 -3.44
C SER A 176 9.22 11.24 -2.83
N SER A 177 9.34 11.32 -1.50
CA SER A 177 10.33 12.17 -0.85
C SER A 177 11.70 11.51 -0.90
N ALA A 178 12.54 11.94 -1.85
CA ALA A 178 13.90 11.44 -2.15
C ALA A 178 14.89 11.45 -0.96
N ALA A 179 14.53 11.96 0.21
CA ALA A 179 15.24 11.75 1.46
C ALA A 179 14.53 10.66 2.28
N ALA A 180 14.73 9.40 1.86
CA ALA A 180 14.30 8.16 2.50
C ALA A 180 13.90 8.40 3.96
N ALA A 181 12.59 8.51 4.21
CA ALA A 181 12.10 8.64 5.56
C ALA A 181 12.64 7.44 6.33
N SER A 182 13.37 7.69 7.43
CA SER A 182 13.91 6.60 8.22
C SER A 182 12.76 5.68 8.63
N PRO A 183 12.97 4.36 8.70
CA PRO A 183 11.93 3.43 9.15
C PRO A 183 11.30 3.86 10.48
N GLU A 184 12.10 4.46 11.35
CA GLU A 184 11.70 5.08 12.62
C GLU A 184 10.75 6.28 12.44
N ALA A 185 11.07 7.22 11.54
CA ALA A 185 10.19 8.36 11.27
C ALA A 185 8.84 7.92 10.69
N CYS A 186 8.84 6.92 9.79
CA CYS A 186 7.62 6.32 9.26
C CYS A 186 6.77 5.69 10.36
N GLU A 187 7.40 4.93 11.27
CA GLU A 187 6.72 4.32 12.40
C GLU A 187 6.07 5.37 13.31
N HIS A 188 6.80 6.43 13.64
CA HIS A 188 6.29 7.51 14.47
C HIS A 188 5.17 8.30 13.77
N ALA A 189 5.29 8.56 12.47
CA ALA A 189 4.27 9.26 11.72
C ALA A 189 2.97 8.45 11.59
N ALA A 190 3.06 7.15 11.29
CA ALA A 190 1.92 6.25 11.29
C ALA A 190 1.27 6.18 12.68
N GLY A 191 2.08 6.10 13.74
CA GLY A 191 1.63 6.14 15.13
C GLY A 191 0.89 7.42 15.51
N ALA A 192 1.40 8.58 15.09
CA ALA A 192 0.74 9.87 15.30
C ALA A 192 -0.60 9.92 14.57
N LEU A 193 -0.66 9.54 13.29
CA LEU A 193 -1.90 9.52 12.52
C LEU A 193 -2.94 8.57 13.13
N PHE A 194 -2.51 7.41 13.64
CA PHE A 194 -3.38 6.53 14.41
C PHE A 194 -3.95 7.23 15.65
N GLY A 195 -3.10 7.81 16.50
CA GLY A 195 -3.55 8.51 17.71
C GLY A 195 -4.52 9.66 17.43
N LEU A 196 -4.29 10.41 16.34
CA LEU A 196 -5.21 11.47 15.90
C LEU A 196 -6.55 10.91 15.38
N ALA A 197 -6.54 9.76 14.71
CA ALA A 197 -7.73 9.12 14.13
C ALA A 197 -8.66 8.49 15.18
N LEU A 198 -8.18 8.27 16.40
CA LEU A 198 -9.01 7.82 17.53
C LEU A 198 -10.15 8.80 17.81
N HIS A 199 -9.93 10.11 17.59
CA HIS A 199 -10.98 11.12 17.74
C HIS A 199 -11.86 11.20 16.49
N GLU A 200 -13.18 11.03 16.65
CA GLU A 200 -14.11 10.90 15.52
C GLU A 200 -14.12 12.13 14.61
N GLY A 201 -14.11 13.32 15.20
CA GLY A 201 -14.11 14.60 14.47
C GLY A 201 -12.87 14.83 13.58
N ASN A 202 -11.79 14.07 13.79
CA ASN A 202 -10.58 14.20 12.98
C ASN A 202 -10.59 13.31 11.74
N ARG A 203 -11.34 12.20 11.75
CA ARG A 203 -11.22 11.11 10.77
C ARG A 203 -11.40 11.61 9.33
N ALA A 204 -12.48 12.36 9.08
CA ALA A 204 -12.76 12.91 7.76
C ALA A 204 -11.66 13.90 7.31
N ALA A 205 -11.23 14.80 8.19
CA ALA A 205 -10.21 15.80 7.88
C ALA A 205 -8.86 15.16 7.55
N ILE A 206 -8.39 14.21 8.35
CA ILE A 206 -7.13 13.48 8.11
C ILE A 206 -7.15 12.80 6.74
N GLY A 207 -8.26 12.16 6.37
CA GLY A 207 -8.39 11.57 5.06
C GLY A 207 -8.50 12.58 3.92
N VAL A 208 -9.02 13.79 4.13
CA VAL A 208 -9.01 14.90 3.14
C VAL A 208 -7.59 15.41 2.91
N LEU A 209 -6.79 15.45 3.97
CA LEU A 209 -5.39 15.88 3.93
C LEU A 209 -4.43 14.81 3.36
N GLY A 210 -4.96 13.78 2.69
CA GLY A 210 -4.13 12.84 1.91
C GLY A 210 -3.50 11.69 2.69
N ALA A 211 -3.93 11.41 3.92
CA ALA A 211 -3.31 10.34 4.72
C ALA A 211 -3.60 8.91 4.21
N VAL A 212 -4.70 8.69 3.48
CA VAL A 212 -5.15 7.34 3.10
C VAL A 212 -4.15 6.61 2.18
N PRO A 213 -3.68 7.17 1.06
CA PRO A 213 -2.76 6.48 0.16
C PRO A 213 -1.43 6.04 0.80
N PRO A 214 -0.65 6.91 1.50
CA PRO A 214 0.63 6.49 2.06
C PRO A 214 0.50 5.50 3.22
N LEU A 215 -0.59 5.57 4.00
CA LEU A 215 -0.89 4.55 5.02
C LEU A 215 -1.23 3.20 4.38
N LEU A 216 -1.98 3.20 3.27
CA LEU A 216 -2.30 1.99 2.51
C LEU A 216 -1.04 1.37 1.92
N ASP A 217 -0.17 2.19 1.32
CA ASP A 217 1.13 1.74 0.83
C ASP A 217 1.97 1.14 1.96
N LEU A 218 2.01 1.78 3.13
CA LEU A 218 2.77 1.29 4.28
C LEU A 218 2.22 -0.05 4.81
N LEU A 219 0.90 -0.23 4.90
CA LEU A 219 0.28 -1.49 5.30
C LEU A 219 0.55 -2.62 4.29
N THR A 220 0.49 -2.28 3.00
CA THR A 220 0.55 -3.22 1.87
C THR A 220 1.95 -3.50 1.34
N LYS A 221 2.98 -2.76 1.78
CA LYS A 221 4.38 -3.09 1.51
C LYS A 221 4.74 -4.44 2.14
N ILE A 222 5.01 -5.42 1.26
CA ILE A 222 5.40 -6.80 1.63
C ILE A 222 6.93 -6.92 1.81
N ASN A 223 7.70 -5.85 1.59
CA ASN A 223 9.16 -5.93 1.63
C ASN A 223 9.68 -6.10 3.08
N PRO A 224 10.43 -7.17 3.39
CA PRO A 224 10.92 -7.45 4.75
C PRO A 224 11.93 -6.43 5.28
N ASP A 225 12.62 -5.69 4.40
CA ASP A 225 13.67 -4.74 4.79
C ASP A 225 13.21 -3.27 4.90
N ALA A 226 11.96 -2.96 4.50
CA ALA A 226 11.56 -1.57 4.21
C ALA A 226 10.59 -0.93 5.21
N ALA A 227 9.78 -1.72 5.93
CA ALA A 227 8.81 -1.20 6.90
C ALA A 227 8.85 -2.00 8.20
N THR A 228 8.98 -1.31 9.34
CA THR A 228 8.97 -2.00 10.63
C THR A 228 7.60 -2.66 10.84
N PRO A 229 7.52 -3.88 11.43
CA PRO A 229 6.24 -4.54 11.73
C PRO A 229 5.29 -3.62 12.51
N ARG A 230 5.84 -2.78 13.39
CA ARG A 230 5.10 -1.76 14.14
C ARG A 230 4.55 -0.66 13.26
N ALA A 231 5.32 -0.13 12.30
CA ALA A 231 4.84 0.87 11.35
C ALA A 231 3.67 0.34 10.51
N ARG A 232 3.75 -0.91 10.04
CA ARG A 232 2.66 -1.56 9.29
C ARG A 232 1.41 -1.71 10.14
N ARG A 233 1.58 -2.15 11.39
CA ARG A 233 0.48 -2.30 12.36
C ARG A 233 -0.21 -0.98 12.66
N ASP A 234 0.56 0.06 12.97
CA ASP A 234 0.04 1.38 13.29
C ASP A 234 -0.62 2.02 12.06
N ALA A 235 -0.10 1.77 10.85
CA ALA A 235 -0.76 2.17 9.62
C ALA A 235 -2.11 1.48 9.42
N GLY A 236 -2.19 0.17 9.68
CA GLY A 236 -3.44 -0.58 9.65
C GLY A 236 -4.46 -0.08 10.66
N MET A 237 -4.03 0.23 11.88
CA MET A 237 -4.89 0.83 12.92
C MET A 237 -5.39 2.22 12.50
N ALA A 238 -4.50 3.07 11.98
CA ALA A 238 -4.88 4.38 11.46
C ALA A 238 -5.94 4.25 10.35
N LEU A 239 -5.71 3.38 9.35
CA LEU A 239 -6.66 3.15 8.27
C LEU A 239 -8.00 2.61 8.76
N TYR A 240 -7.99 1.70 9.73
CA TYR A 240 -9.22 1.20 10.34
C TYR A 240 -10.04 2.36 10.93
N HIS A 241 -9.45 3.17 11.81
CA HIS A 241 -10.18 4.29 12.42
C HIS A 241 -10.59 5.36 11.41
N LEU A 242 -9.72 5.69 10.44
CA LEU A 242 -10.05 6.65 9.39
C LEU A 242 -11.22 6.17 8.53
N SER A 243 -11.29 4.87 8.23
CA SER A 243 -12.34 4.26 7.40
C SER A 243 -13.68 4.08 8.11
N LEU A 244 -13.79 4.39 9.40
CA LEU A 244 -15.09 4.55 10.06
C LEU A 244 -15.86 5.76 9.51
N ALA A 245 -15.18 6.76 8.94
CA ALA A 245 -15.84 7.88 8.25
C ALA A 245 -16.17 7.51 6.79
N ALA A 246 -17.43 7.68 6.38
CA ALA A 246 -17.93 7.34 5.04
C ALA A 246 -17.10 7.97 3.89
N VAL A 247 -16.67 9.23 4.05
CA VAL A 247 -15.82 9.94 3.07
C VAL A 247 -14.51 9.18 2.80
N ASN A 248 -13.96 8.53 3.82
CA ASN A 248 -12.70 7.79 3.70
C ASN A 248 -12.90 6.37 3.17
N GLN A 249 -14.06 5.75 3.40
CA GLN A 249 -14.44 4.48 2.76
C GLN A 249 -14.44 4.62 1.24
N SER A 250 -15.07 5.69 0.73
CA SER A 250 -15.05 6.04 -0.69
C SER A 250 -13.65 6.33 -1.24
N LYS A 251 -12.78 6.96 -0.44
CA LYS A 251 -11.38 7.20 -0.86
C LYS A 251 -10.58 5.90 -0.94
N LEU A 252 -10.74 5.00 0.02
CA LEU A 252 -10.13 3.67 -0.02
C LEU A 252 -10.64 2.86 -1.22
N ALA A 253 -11.94 2.90 -1.50
CA ALA A 253 -12.55 2.22 -2.63
C ALA A 253 -11.99 2.69 -3.99
N ARG A 254 -11.74 4.00 -4.12
CA ARG A 254 -11.17 4.60 -5.33
C ARG A 254 -9.65 4.48 -5.43
N SER A 255 -8.98 4.07 -4.35
CA SER A 255 -7.52 3.93 -4.36
C SER A 255 -7.12 2.72 -5.23
N PRO A 256 -6.24 2.90 -6.23
CA PRO A 256 -5.86 1.83 -7.14
C PRO A 256 -5.32 0.60 -6.40
N SER A 257 -5.80 -0.59 -6.77
CA SER A 257 -5.38 -1.87 -6.18
C SER A 257 -5.59 -2.02 -4.67
N ALA A 258 -6.24 -1.08 -3.98
CA ALA A 258 -6.43 -1.14 -2.53
C ALA A 258 -7.15 -2.41 -2.08
N ALA A 259 -8.31 -2.69 -2.68
CA ALA A 259 -9.09 -3.90 -2.40
C ALA A 259 -8.26 -5.17 -2.67
N LYS A 260 -7.57 -5.24 -3.81
CA LYS A 260 -6.74 -6.39 -4.19
C LYS A 260 -5.58 -6.61 -3.20
N ASN A 261 -4.88 -5.55 -2.81
CA ASN A 261 -3.74 -5.64 -1.89
C ASN A 261 -4.18 -6.04 -0.47
N LEU A 262 -5.29 -5.47 0.03
CA LEU A 262 -5.86 -5.86 1.32
C LEU A 262 -6.31 -7.32 1.34
N LEU A 263 -6.91 -7.80 0.24
CA LEU A 263 -7.29 -9.21 0.09
C LEU A 263 -6.07 -10.14 0.04
N ALA A 264 -4.99 -9.72 -0.61
CA ALA A 264 -3.74 -10.48 -0.63
C ALA A 264 -3.16 -10.66 0.78
N ILE A 265 -3.16 -9.59 1.60
CA ILE A 265 -2.78 -9.66 3.01
C ILE A 265 -3.72 -10.59 3.80
N ALA A 266 -5.03 -10.46 3.61
CA ALA A 266 -6.03 -11.26 4.32
C ALA A 266 -5.90 -12.78 4.03
N SER A 267 -5.47 -13.13 2.83
CA SER A 267 -5.34 -14.51 2.34
C SER A 267 -4.00 -15.17 2.70
N SER A 268 -2.98 -14.38 3.02
CA SER A 268 -1.65 -14.89 3.32
C SER A 268 -1.68 -15.62 4.67
N SER A 269 -1.55 -16.94 4.63
CA SER A 269 -1.58 -17.81 5.81
C SER A 269 -0.19 -18.14 6.38
N SER A 270 0.89 -17.88 5.62
CA SER A 270 2.22 -18.45 5.92
C SER A 270 3.30 -17.42 6.29
N PHE A 271 3.11 -16.12 6.08
CA PHE A 271 4.18 -15.10 6.24
C PHE A 271 3.74 -13.75 6.83
N THR A 272 2.47 -13.61 7.23
CA THR A 272 1.93 -12.35 7.73
C THR A 272 1.59 -12.45 9.20
N ASP A 273 2.09 -11.49 9.99
CA ASP A 273 1.78 -11.32 11.41
C ASP A 273 0.24 -11.35 11.61
N PRO A 274 -0.32 -12.28 12.42
CA PRO A 274 -1.76 -12.39 12.68
C PRO A 274 -2.52 -11.06 12.88
N PRO A 275 -2.01 -10.05 13.64
CA PRO A 275 -2.63 -8.74 13.74
C PRO A 275 -2.75 -7.99 12.41
N ILE A 276 -1.77 -8.09 11.51
CA ILE A 276 -1.81 -7.39 10.21
C ILE A 276 -2.91 -7.97 9.32
N ARG A 277 -3.06 -9.30 9.33
CA ARG A 277 -4.14 -9.99 8.63
C ARG A 277 -5.52 -9.56 9.14
N ARG A 278 -5.67 -9.47 10.47
CA ARG A 278 -6.90 -8.97 11.12
C ARG A 278 -7.21 -7.54 10.70
N LEU A 279 -6.22 -6.65 10.72
CA LEU A 279 -6.37 -5.24 10.34
C LEU A 279 -6.81 -5.07 8.88
N ALA A 280 -6.23 -5.85 7.95
CA ALA A 280 -6.65 -5.82 6.56
C ALA A 280 -8.15 -6.19 6.41
N LEU A 281 -8.61 -7.21 7.13
CA LEU A 281 -10.02 -7.59 7.14
C LEU A 281 -10.94 -6.54 7.78
N MET A 282 -10.49 -5.88 8.86
CA MET A 282 -11.25 -4.77 9.47
C MET A 282 -11.43 -3.60 8.49
N VAL A 283 -10.37 -3.23 7.76
CA VAL A 283 -10.46 -2.20 6.71
C VAL A 283 -11.39 -2.65 5.58
N ILE A 284 -11.35 -3.92 5.16
CA ILE A 284 -12.27 -4.49 4.17
C ILE A 284 -13.74 -4.40 4.65
N CYS A 285 -14.01 -4.68 5.92
CA CYS A 285 -15.36 -4.56 6.48
C CYS A 285 -15.88 -3.12 6.39
N ASN A 286 -15.05 -2.13 6.73
CA ASN A 286 -15.40 -0.71 6.61
C ASN A 286 -15.60 -0.29 5.15
N MET A 287 -14.79 -0.80 4.22
CA MET A 287 -14.98 -0.55 2.78
C MET A 287 -16.35 -1.09 2.30
N ALA A 288 -16.73 -2.29 2.75
CA ALA A 288 -18.00 -2.92 2.40
C ALA A 288 -19.24 -2.15 2.91
N ALA A 289 -19.09 -1.22 3.85
CA ALA A 289 -20.17 -0.33 4.29
C ALA A 289 -20.60 0.65 3.18
N SER A 290 -19.69 1.05 2.29
CA SER A 290 -19.96 1.97 1.17
C SER A 290 -20.33 1.25 -0.13
N THR A 291 -21.19 1.86 -0.95
CA THR A 291 -21.57 1.32 -2.28
C THR A 291 -20.36 1.16 -3.20
N GLU A 292 -19.50 2.18 -3.27
CA GLU A 292 -18.25 2.17 -4.04
C GLU A 292 -17.30 1.07 -3.55
N GLY A 293 -17.14 0.93 -2.23
CA GLY A 293 -16.29 -0.10 -1.66
C GLY A 293 -16.81 -1.51 -1.91
N ARG A 294 -18.13 -1.75 -1.86
CA ARG A 294 -18.72 -3.05 -2.26
C ARG A 294 -18.39 -3.38 -3.71
N ALA A 295 -18.54 -2.43 -4.63
CA ALA A 295 -18.20 -2.63 -6.03
C ALA A 295 -16.71 -2.99 -6.21
N ALA A 296 -15.83 -2.17 -5.63
CA ALA A 296 -14.38 -2.38 -5.69
C ALA A 296 -13.95 -3.74 -5.11
N LEU A 297 -14.55 -4.17 -3.99
CA LEU A 297 -14.26 -5.46 -3.37
C LEU A 297 -14.70 -6.64 -4.26
N MET A 298 -15.90 -6.57 -4.85
CA MET A 298 -16.36 -7.62 -5.76
C MET A 298 -15.51 -7.72 -7.02
N ASP A 299 -15.15 -6.58 -7.62
CA ASP A 299 -14.31 -6.54 -8.82
C ASP A 299 -12.88 -7.05 -8.52
N ALA A 300 -12.42 -6.91 -7.27
CA ALA A 300 -11.17 -7.50 -6.78
C ALA A 300 -11.27 -8.99 -6.37
N GLY A 301 -12.45 -9.62 -6.47
CA GLY A 301 -12.65 -11.03 -6.14
C GLY A 301 -12.86 -11.33 -4.65
N ALA A 302 -13.21 -10.32 -3.84
CA ALA A 302 -13.32 -10.44 -2.38
C ALA A 302 -14.23 -11.59 -1.92
N VAL A 303 -15.37 -11.81 -2.59
CA VAL A 303 -16.33 -12.85 -2.22
C VAL A 303 -15.69 -14.25 -2.27
N ALA A 304 -14.94 -14.54 -3.33
CA ALA A 304 -14.24 -15.82 -3.46
C ALA A 304 -13.12 -15.96 -2.42
N THR A 305 -12.31 -14.91 -2.28
CA THR A 305 -11.21 -14.88 -1.32
C THR A 305 -11.68 -15.08 0.12
N VAL A 306 -12.70 -14.34 0.56
CA VAL A 306 -13.24 -14.43 1.92
C VAL A 306 -13.92 -15.78 2.15
N THR A 307 -14.56 -16.36 1.13
CA THR A 307 -15.12 -17.72 1.20
C THR A 307 -14.04 -18.77 1.41
N THR A 308 -12.90 -18.67 0.71
CA THR A 308 -11.74 -19.54 0.93
C THR A 308 -11.20 -19.40 2.35
N ILE A 309 -11.12 -18.17 2.88
CA ILE A 309 -10.67 -17.93 4.26
C ILE A 309 -11.65 -18.55 5.28
N LEU A 310 -12.96 -18.42 5.05
CA LEU A 310 -14.01 -19.01 5.92
C LEU A 310 -14.05 -20.53 5.88
N SER A 311 -13.67 -21.13 4.76
CA SER A 311 -13.67 -22.59 4.59
C SER A 311 -12.57 -23.27 5.42
N ASN A 312 -11.60 -22.52 5.92
CA ASN A 312 -10.56 -23.02 6.82
C ASN A 312 -11.12 -23.09 8.25
N SER A 313 -11.25 -24.32 8.77
CA SER A 313 -12.07 -24.70 9.94
C SER A 313 -11.68 -24.11 11.31
N ASN A 314 -10.58 -23.34 11.40
CA ASN A 314 -10.09 -22.70 12.63
C ASN A 314 -9.64 -21.25 12.38
N SER A 315 -10.35 -20.52 11.51
CA SER A 315 -10.00 -19.13 11.21
C SER A 315 -10.29 -18.21 12.41
N GLU A 316 -9.24 -17.71 13.07
CA GLU A 316 -9.29 -16.62 14.08
C GLU A 316 -10.00 -15.34 13.59
N VAL A 317 -10.20 -15.21 12.28
CA VAL A 317 -10.84 -14.07 11.62
C VAL A 317 -12.21 -14.41 11.04
N GLU A 318 -12.82 -15.53 11.45
CA GLU A 318 -14.14 -15.98 10.99
C GLU A 318 -15.20 -14.88 11.12
N GLU A 319 -15.28 -14.22 12.27
CA GLU A 319 -16.25 -13.14 12.53
C GLU A 319 -16.09 -11.96 11.57
N LEU A 320 -14.85 -11.55 11.29
CA LEU A 320 -14.56 -10.48 10.33
C LEU A 320 -14.91 -10.89 8.90
N CYS A 321 -14.67 -12.15 8.55
CA CYS A 321 -15.03 -12.65 7.24
C CYS A 321 -16.55 -12.70 7.04
N VAL A 322 -17.30 -13.12 8.05
CA VAL A 322 -18.77 -13.07 8.04
C VAL A 322 -19.27 -11.63 7.95
N ALA A 323 -18.68 -10.70 8.69
CA ALA A 323 -19.05 -9.29 8.64
C ALA A 323 -18.75 -8.65 7.26
N ALA A 324 -17.60 -8.98 6.65
CA ALA A 324 -17.27 -8.53 5.30
C ALA A 324 -18.28 -9.09 4.26
N MET A 325 -18.62 -10.38 4.35
CA MET A 325 -19.61 -11.01 3.47
C MET A 325 -21.00 -10.39 3.65
N TYR A 326 -21.42 -10.16 4.89
CA TYR A 326 -22.67 -9.47 5.19
C TYR A 326 -22.67 -8.05 4.62
N GLY A 327 -21.62 -7.27 4.85
CA GLY A 327 -21.44 -5.94 4.29
C GLY A 327 -21.58 -5.94 2.77
N MET A 328 -20.86 -6.84 2.07
CA MET A 328 -20.92 -6.96 0.61
C MET A 328 -22.29 -7.42 0.07
N SER A 329 -23.07 -8.17 0.86
CA SER A 329 -24.39 -8.68 0.45
C SER A 329 -25.48 -7.61 0.38
N ARG A 330 -25.30 -6.49 1.10
CA ARG A 330 -26.31 -5.43 1.23
C ARG A 330 -26.51 -4.67 -0.09
N GLY A 331 -27.75 -4.67 -0.58
CA GLY A 331 -28.16 -3.90 -1.77
C GLY A 331 -27.41 -4.28 -3.05
N ASN A 332 -26.88 -5.51 -3.15
CA ASN A 332 -26.07 -5.92 -4.30
C ASN A 332 -26.46 -7.29 -4.89
N PRO A 333 -27.13 -7.33 -6.05
CA PRO A 333 -27.53 -8.58 -6.67
C PRO A 333 -26.33 -9.40 -7.19
N ARG A 334 -25.20 -8.76 -7.54
CA ARG A 334 -23.99 -9.47 -8.02
C ARG A 334 -23.41 -10.36 -6.92
N PHE A 335 -23.55 -9.98 -5.66
CA PHE A 335 -23.04 -10.75 -4.53
C PHE A 335 -23.54 -12.19 -4.52
N ARG A 336 -24.85 -12.40 -4.75
CA ARG A 336 -25.46 -13.74 -4.74
C ARG A 336 -24.80 -14.67 -5.77
N ALA A 337 -24.65 -14.20 -7.01
CA ALA A 337 -24.05 -14.99 -8.08
C ALA A 337 -22.60 -15.36 -7.76
N LEU A 338 -21.81 -14.39 -7.29
CA LEU A 338 -20.41 -14.61 -6.89
C LEU A 338 -20.29 -15.56 -5.69
N ALA A 339 -21.13 -15.40 -4.68
CA ALA A 339 -21.11 -16.22 -3.47
C ALA A 339 -21.52 -17.67 -3.76
N ARG A 340 -22.49 -17.89 -4.66
CA ARG A 340 -22.84 -19.23 -5.14
C ARG A 340 -21.72 -19.86 -5.95
N ALA A 341 -21.10 -19.12 -6.85
CA ALA A 341 -19.95 -19.60 -7.62
C ALA A 341 -18.75 -19.96 -6.73
N ALA A 342 -18.56 -19.24 -5.62
CA ALA A 342 -17.52 -19.51 -4.65
C ALA A 342 -17.84 -20.64 -3.65
N GLY A 343 -19.07 -21.17 -3.62
CA GLY A 343 -19.49 -22.18 -2.64
C GLY A 343 -19.61 -21.64 -1.21
N ALA A 344 -20.02 -20.38 -1.04
CA ALA A 344 -20.10 -19.71 0.26
C ALA A 344 -21.20 -20.24 1.20
N ASP A 345 -22.16 -20.99 0.66
CA ASP A 345 -23.28 -21.56 1.42
C ASP A 345 -22.83 -22.52 2.51
N ARG A 346 -21.92 -23.47 2.19
CA ARG A 346 -21.48 -24.48 3.17
C ARG A 346 -20.75 -23.84 4.37
N PRO A 347 -19.73 -22.96 4.20
CA PRO A 347 -19.11 -22.29 5.34
C PRO A 347 -20.11 -21.47 6.16
N LEU A 348 -21.01 -20.73 5.51
CA LEU A 348 -22.00 -19.90 6.21
C LEU A 348 -23.01 -20.73 7.01
N ILE A 349 -23.42 -21.91 6.52
CA ILE A 349 -24.27 -22.85 7.28
C ILE A 349 -23.54 -23.30 8.55
N LEU A 350 -22.28 -23.75 8.41
CA LEU A 350 -21.50 -24.22 9.55
C LEU A 350 -21.33 -23.13 10.62
N VAL A 351 -21.04 -21.89 10.20
CA VAL A 351 -20.94 -20.76 11.14
C VAL A 351 -22.30 -20.46 11.78
N ALA A 352 -23.39 -20.41 11.01
CA ALA A 352 -24.72 -20.10 11.54
C ALA A 352 -25.23 -21.15 12.55
N GLU A 353 -24.84 -22.42 12.38
CA GLU A 353 -25.16 -23.50 13.32
C GLU A 353 -24.31 -23.40 14.59
N LYS A 354 -22.98 -23.28 14.43
CA LYS A 354 -22.00 -23.28 15.52
C LYS A 354 -22.01 -22.01 16.38
N ALA A 355 -22.22 -20.83 15.78
CA ALA A 355 -22.06 -19.55 16.47
C ALA A 355 -23.11 -19.37 17.58
N ASN A 356 -22.68 -18.77 18.71
CA ASN A 356 -23.55 -18.39 19.81
C ASN A 356 -24.58 -17.33 19.36
N ALA A 357 -25.70 -17.24 20.06
CA ALA A 357 -26.70 -16.21 19.79
C ALA A 357 -26.07 -14.81 19.89
N GLY A 358 -26.29 -13.97 18.88
CA GLY A 358 -25.69 -12.63 18.79
C GLY A 358 -25.50 -12.16 17.35
N ALA A 359 -24.80 -11.03 17.20
CA ALA A 359 -24.59 -10.37 15.92
C ALA A 359 -23.89 -11.25 14.89
N HIS A 360 -22.85 -12.02 15.28
CA HIS A 360 -22.12 -12.93 14.39
C HIS A 360 -23.03 -13.97 13.74
N LYS A 361 -23.83 -14.68 14.55
CA LYS A 361 -24.80 -15.67 14.06
C LYS A 361 -25.85 -15.05 13.16
N GLU A 362 -26.37 -13.87 13.51
CA GLU A 362 -27.39 -13.20 12.69
C GLU A 362 -26.82 -12.72 11.35
N MET A 363 -25.60 -12.16 11.32
CA MET A 363 -24.92 -11.80 10.08
C MET A 363 -24.71 -13.02 9.17
N ALA A 364 -24.28 -14.16 9.73
CA ALA A 364 -24.14 -15.40 8.97
C ALA A 364 -25.48 -15.85 8.37
N ARG A 365 -26.57 -15.84 9.17
CA ARG A 365 -27.91 -16.22 8.72
C ARG A 365 -28.49 -15.29 7.66
N LYS A 366 -28.31 -13.97 7.81
CA LYS A 366 -28.77 -12.97 6.83
C LYS A 366 -28.00 -13.10 5.52
N THR A 367 -26.67 -13.21 5.60
CA THR A 367 -25.83 -13.44 4.43
C THR A 367 -26.22 -14.73 3.71
N LEU A 368 -26.43 -15.82 4.45
CA LEU A 368 -26.90 -17.10 3.89
C LEU A 368 -28.26 -16.96 3.21
N ARG A 369 -29.23 -16.24 3.80
CA ARG A 369 -30.52 -15.95 3.15
C ARG A 369 -30.33 -15.25 1.80
N VAL A 370 -29.43 -14.27 1.70
CA VAL A 370 -29.12 -13.60 0.41
C VAL A 370 -28.50 -14.59 -0.59
N VAL A 371 -27.55 -15.44 -0.16
CA VAL A 371 -26.94 -16.47 -1.02
C VAL A 371 -27.99 -17.47 -1.52
N LEU A 372 -28.94 -17.85 -0.65
CA LEU A 372 -30.02 -18.78 -0.99
C LEU A 372 -31.13 -18.15 -1.85
N GLY A 373 -31.18 -16.81 -1.95
CA GLY A 373 -32.26 -16.10 -2.63
C GLY A 373 -33.54 -16.00 -1.80
N LEU A 374 -33.42 -16.12 -0.47
CA LEU A 374 -34.52 -16.10 0.50
C LEU A 374 -34.62 -14.78 1.28
N GLY A 375 -33.79 -13.78 0.95
CA GLY A 375 -33.73 -12.50 1.66
C GLY A 375 -34.02 -11.31 0.76
N ASP A 376 -34.67 -10.29 1.30
CA ASP A 376 -34.80 -8.99 0.65
C ASP A 376 -33.46 -8.25 0.66
N TYR A 377 -33.03 -7.75 -0.50
CA TYR A 377 -31.80 -6.96 -0.66
C TYR A 377 -31.82 -5.61 0.07
N ASN A 378 -32.98 -5.24 0.64
CA ASN A 378 -33.27 -3.95 1.26
C ASN A 378 -33.03 -3.90 2.77
N ASP A 379 -32.47 -4.94 3.39
CA ASP A 379 -32.11 -4.89 4.82
C ASP A 379 -30.98 -3.86 5.05
N SER A 380 -31.37 -2.69 5.54
CA SER A 380 -30.52 -1.51 5.71
C SER A 380 -29.87 -1.40 7.09
N GLY A 381 -29.98 -2.42 7.95
CA GLY A 381 -29.36 -2.39 9.28
C GLY A 381 -27.84 -2.17 9.21
N ASP A 382 -27.33 -1.28 10.06
CA ASP A 382 -25.91 -0.96 10.12
C ASP A 382 -25.06 -2.18 10.48
N LEU A 383 -23.78 -2.17 10.04
CA LEU A 383 -22.82 -3.16 10.51
C LEU A 383 -22.72 -3.03 12.03
N PRO A 384 -22.84 -4.13 12.80
CA PRO A 384 -22.92 -4.01 14.24
C PRO A 384 -21.63 -3.42 14.83
N ASP A 385 -21.79 -2.62 15.90
CA ASP A 385 -20.71 -1.90 16.60
C ASP A 385 -19.64 -2.80 17.23
N PHE A 386 -19.75 -4.13 17.12
CA PHE A 386 -18.76 -5.06 17.67
C PHE A 386 -17.35 -4.85 17.08
N MET A 387 -17.25 -4.31 15.86
CA MET A 387 -15.95 -3.90 15.29
C MET A 387 -15.26 -2.84 16.18
N ASN A 388 -16.04 -2.00 16.86
CA ASN A 388 -15.60 -0.95 17.79
C ASN A 388 -15.47 -1.42 19.24
N SER A 389 -15.65 -2.72 19.54
CA SER A 389 -15.46 -3.23 20.91
C SER A 389 -14.02 -3.05 21.38
N GLU A 390 -13.82 -2.69 22.65
CA GLU A 390 -12.48 -2.39 23.22
C GLU A 390 -11.47 -3.54 23.01
N GLY A 391 -11.93 -4.80 22.97
CA GLY A 391 -11.07 -5.96 22.68
C GLY A 391 -10.51 -5.97 21.24
N ASN A 392 -11.20 -5.32 20.31
CA ASN A 392 -10.81 -5.22 18.90
C ASN A 392 -10.06 -3.92 18.57
N VAL A 393 -10.33 -2.86 19.33
CA VAL A 393 -9.70 -1.54 19.22
C VAL A 393 -8.39 -1.46 19.99
N ASN A 394 -8.27 -2.15 21.13
CA ASN A 394 -7.10 -2.07 21.99
C ASN A 394 -6.27 -3.34 22.10
N GLY A 395 -6.80 -4.54 21.79
CA GLY A 395 -6.04 -5.81 21.76
C GLY A 395 -4.88 -5.89 22.77
N GLY A 396 -5.09 -5.45 24.01
CA GLY A 396 -4.07 -5.36 25.06
C GLY A 396 -2.69 -4.80 24.66
N VAL A 397 -2.54 -3.98 23.62
CA VAL A 397 -1.21 -3.47 23.25
C VAL A 397 -0.95 -2.17 23.98
N PRO A 398 0.01 -2.14 24.92
CA PRO A 398 0.34 -0.91 25.61
C PRO A 398 0.73 0.14 24.58
N VAL A 399 0.09 1.30 24.62
CA VAL A 399 0.54 2.47 23.86
C VAL A 399 1.80 2.98 24.55
N HIS A 400 2.93 2.35 24.24
CA HIS A 400 4.21 2.74 24.83
C HIS A 400 4.59 4.13 24.32
N ARG A 401 4.86 5.07 25.25
CA ARG A 401 5.50 6.36 24.94
C ARG A 401 6.67 6.10 24.00
N ARG A 402 6.67 6.79 22.85
CA ARG A 402 7.74 6.66 21.87
C ARG A 402 8.91 7.48 22.39
N ARG A 403 10.10 6.89 22.41
CA ARG A 403 11.32 7.62 22.79
C ARG A 403 11.54 8.70 21.74
N ALA A 404 11.39 9.97 22.13
CA ALA A 404 12.01 11.08 21.43
C ALA A 404 13.42 11.24 22.03
N ALA A 405 14.45 11.48 21.22
CA ALA A 405 15.80 11.67 21.74
C ALA A 405 15.80 12.74 22.85
N SER A 406 16.34 12.39 24.02
CA SER A 406 16.48 13.32 25.12
C SER A 406 17.43 14.44 24.70
N TRP A 407 16.98 15.69 24.77
CA TRP A 407 17.86 16.85 24.64
C TRP A 407 18.64 17.03 25.96
N ALA A 408 19.50 16.06 26.29
CA ALA A 408 20.55 16.32 27.24
C ALA A 408 21.66 17.07 26.49
N ALA A 409 22.07 18.19 27.08
CA ALA A 409 23.05 19.13 26.58
C ALA A 409 24.31 18.47 25.99
N ALA A 410 25.00 19.25 25.15
CA ALA A 410 26.30 18.96 24.56
C ALA A 410 27.20 18.10 25.46
N PRO A 411 27.95 17.12 24.90
CA PRO A 411 28.83 16.29 25.72
C PRO A 411 29.81 17.19 26.48
N PRO A 412 30.01 17.00 27.80
CA PRO A 412 31.05 17.71 28.50
C PRO A 412 32.40 17.33 27.87
N VAL A 413 33.24 18.34 27.70
CA VAL A 413 34.63 18.21 27.22
C VAL A 413 35.31 17.07 27.99
N ALA A 414 35.78 16.06 27.26
CA ALA A 414 36.42 14.90 27.85
C ALA A 414 37.71 15.32 28.58
N THR A 415 37.72 15.24 29.91
CA THR A 415 38.96 15.18 30.69
C THR A 415 39.44 13.72 30.75
N PRO A 416 40.74 13.45 30.51
CA PRO A 416 41.22 12.11 30.22
C PRO A 416 41.61 11.37 31.50
N THR A 417 40.67 10.92 32.32
CA THR A 417 40.96 9.90 33.34
C THR A 417 39.71 9.10 33.73
N THR A 418 39.84 7.78 33.62
CA THR A 418 38.97 6.68 34.08
C THR A 418 37.88 6.13 33.12
N PRO A 419 37.82 4.80 32.91
CA PRO A 419 36.80 4.14 32.12
C PRO A 419 35.62 3.75 33.03
N SER A 420 34.40 4.18 32.71
CA SER A 420 33.23 3.57 33.34
C SER A 420 32.05 3.45 32.37
N SER A 421 31.48 2.25 32.42
CA SER A 421 30.27 1.73 31.79
C SER A 421 29.25 2.76 31.28
N HIS A 422 28.87 2.61 30.01
CA HIS A 422 27.68 3.21 29.41
C HIS A 422 26.41 2.88 30.23
N GLN A 423 25.98 3.81 31.08
CA GLN A 423 24.62 3.88 31.59
C GLN A 423 23.87 4.98 30.84
N TRP A 424 23.10 4.59 29.82
CA TRP A 424 22.07 5.44 29.24
C TRP A 424 20.88 5.47 30.20
N ARG A 425 20.76 6.51 31.02
CA ARG A 425 19.54 6.75 31.81
C ARG A 425 18.46 7.31 30.90
N SER A 426 17.46 6.47 30.62
CA SER A 426 16.20 6.83 29.97
C SER A 426 15.42 7.78 30.88
N VAL A 427 15.24 9.04 30.48
CA VAL A 427 14.32 9.95 31.16
C VAL A 427 12.95 9.78 30.50
N CYS A 428 12.08 9.02 31.17
CA CYS A 428 10.65 9.14 30.97
C CYS A 428 10.24 10.47 31.62
N ILE A 429 9.72 11.43 30.84
CA ILE A 429 9.03 12.58 31.40
C ILE A 429 7.66 12.06 31.79
N ASP A 430 7.36 11.96 33.09
CA ASP A 430 6.13 11.43 33.68
C ASP A 430 4.87 12.16 33.18
#